data_AF-A0A7W0W094-F1
#
_entry.id   AF-A0A7W0W094-F1
#
_cell.length_a   1.000
_cell.length_b   1.000
_cell.length_c   1.000
_cell.angle_alpha   90.00
_cell.angle_beta   90.00
_cell.angle_gamma   90.00
#
_symmetry.space_group_name_H-M   'P 1'
#
loop_
_entity.id
_entity.type
_entity.pdbx_description
1 polymer ?
#
loop_
_entity_poly.entity_id
_entity_poly.type
_entity_poly.pdbx_seq_one_letter_code
_entity_poly.pdbx_strand_id
1 'polypeptide(L)'
;MSIRIIDPADRVSPYLSQCVEVLPNVKEDMCALRRVVLEQTPIPIRDLEVQVALFPESMIRMDPSTGEPICPAGTEYDAVNGFPIASQDAPAVGGRAFYQPNDEFVLVPLACANLDLVSGCDGPGAVEISAQVNDFDSRVTFNGPMTVSVGEPVPAAEFYTLPTSRLQTLEPAPGQTWAGGVDDPFMGFACLAVLDDAPQSTTTLVCREATAADTLVTWPNPSDAALGKRASAGVRLSKAALDQLLAALSMPSFPEHGLTIGLVLDRNGDAVPNQMVTATAPMGSTRPPPTVQYFSFDRSMVGGTRTTGSGVWASTDAEFGTTFTATSGVGLPVSRIGGQIDGRVTIVVLQFGIGTGG
;
A
#
# COMPACT_ATOMS: atom_id res chain seq x y z
N MET A 1 -15.66 27.26 -8.50
CA MET A 1 -16.00 25.99 -9.16
C MET A 1 -16.83 26.26 -10.40
N SER A 2 -16.39 25.73 -11.53
CA SER A 2 -17.11 25.73 -12.80
C SER A 2 -17.87 24.41 -12.94
N ILE A 3 -19.15 24.49 -13.31
CA ILE A 3 -19.98 23.35 -13.70
C ILE A 3 -20.52 23.65 -15.09
N ARG A 4 -20.25 22.74 -16.04
CA ARG A 4 -20.73 22.87 -17.41
C ARG A 4 -21.44 21.61 -17.86
N ILE A 5 -22.53 21.79 -18.59
CA ILE A 5 -23.24 20.72 -19.28
C ILE A 5 -23.22 21.08 -20.76
N ILE A 6 -22.51 20.28 -21.55
CA ILE A 6 -22.27 20.54 -22.97
C ILE A 6 -22.75 19.37 -23.83
N ASP A 7 -23.08 19.67 -25.08
CA ASP A 7 -23.21 18.63 -26.10
C ASP A 7 -21.80 18.16 -26.50
N PRO A 8 -21.47 16.87 -26.43
CA PRO A 8 -20.17 16.37 -26.88
C PRO A 8 -19.87 16.76 -28.35
N ALA A 9 -20.90 16.96 -29.17
CA ALA A 9 -20.79 17.39 -30.56
C ALA A 9 -20.67 18.93 -30.73
N ASP A 10 -21.09 19.72 -29.74
CA ASP A 10 -20.95 21.19 -29.72
C ASP A 10 -20.43 21.67 -28.36
N ARG A 11 -19.10 21.78 -28.25
CA ARG A 11 -18.41 22.22 -27.04
C ARG A 11 -18.43 23.74 -26.83
N VAL A 12 -18.87 24.50 -27.82
CA VAL A 12 -18.81 25.97 -27.81
C VAL A 12 -20.04 26.56 -27.12
N SER A 13 -21.18 25.87 -27.20
CA SER A 13 -22.48 26.34 -26.71
C SER A 13 -22.99 25.47 -25.55
N PRO A 14 -22.53 25.68 -24.30
CA PRO A 14 -23.03 24.93 -23.15
C PRO A 14 -24.53 25.14 -22.92
N TYR A 15 -25.25 24.06 -22.58
CA TYR A 15 -26.62 24.15 -22.05
C TYR A 15 -26.66 24.79 -20.67
N LEU A 16 -25.61 24.54 -19.87
CA LEU A 16 -25.39 25.16 -18.58
C LEU A 16 -23.92 25.50 -18.44
N SER A 17 -23.61 26.71 -17.97
CA SER A 17 -22.26 27.11 -17.60
C SER A 17 -22.34 28.00 -16.37
N GLN A 18 -22.13 27.39 -15.20
CA GLN A 18 -22.26 28.07 -13.92
C GLN A 18 -20.90 28.15 -13.23
N CYS A 19 -20.58 29.32 -12.68
CA CYS A 19 -19.41 29.52 -11.84
C CYS A 19 -19.87 29.88 -10.44
N VAL A 20 -19.49 29.07 -9.46
CA VAL A 20 -19.92 29.21 -8.07
C VAL A 20 -18.72 29.23 -7.15
N GLU A 21 -18.72 30.15 -6.20
CA GLU A 21 -17.73 30.19 -5.12
C GLU A 21 -17.85 28.92 -4.25
N VAL A 22 -16.71 28.27 -3.99
CA VAL A 22 -16.65 27.15 -3.06
C VAL A 22 -16.25 27.72 -1.71
N LEU A 23 -17.21 27.87 -0.81
CA LEU A 23 -16.91 28.31 0.55
C LEU A 23 -16.15 27.18 1.28
N PRO A 24 -15.05 27.49 1.98
CA PRO A 24 -14.36 26.51 2.81
C PRO A 24 -15.34 25.93 3.86
N ASN A 25 -15.28 24.61 4.05
CA ASN A 25 -16.06 23.99 5.11
C ASN A 25 -15.48 24.39 6.48
N VAL A 26 -16.23 24.16 7.57
CA VAL A 26 -15.89 24.48 8.97
C VAL A 26 -14.57 23.80 9.45
N LYS A 27 -13.96 22.94 8.62
CA LYS A 27 -12.70 22.25 8.88
C LYS A 27 -11.54 22.69 7.98
N GLU A 28 -11.73 23.64 7.06
CA GLU A 28 -10.71 24.05 6.07
C GLU A 28 -10.29 22.96 5.05
N ASP A 29 -10.86 21.76 5.14
CA ASP A 29 -10.60 20.68 4.18
C ASP A 29 -11.36 20.94 2.86
N MET A 30 -10.65 20.99 1.73
CA MET A 30 -11.24 21.09 0.38
C MET A 30 -12.11 19.87 0.00
N CYS A 31 -12.08 18.79 0.80
CA CYS A 31 -12.74 17.51 0.57
C CYS A 31 -14.27 17.52 0.74
N ALA A 32 -14.87 18.63 1.17
CA ALA A 32 -16.31 18.79 1.25
C ALA A 32 -16.80 19.90 0.32
N LEU A 33 -16.89 19.60 -0.98
CA LEU A 33 -17.65 20.44 -1.89
C LEU A 33 -19.10 20.49 -1.41
N ARG A 34 -19.54 21.67 -0.95
CA ARG A 34 -20.92 21.90 -0.55
C ARG A 34 -21.84 21.62 -1.76
N ARG A 35 -23.01 21.03 -1.51
CA ARG A 35 -24.06 20.87 -2.52
C ARG A 35 -24.32 22.20 -3.22
N VAL A 36 -24.07 22.25 -4.52
CA VAL A 36 -24.40 23.41 -5.36
C VAL A 36 -25.76 23.19 -6.00
N VAL A 37 -26.57 24.24 -5.95
CA VAL A 37 -27.86 24.29 -6.65
C VAL A 37 -27.57 24.78 -8.07
N LEU A 38 -27.90 23.95 -9.05
CA LEU A 38 -27.77 24.31 -10.46
C LEU A 38 -28.91 25.23 -10.88
N GLU A 39 -28.62 26.17 -11.77
CA GLU A 39 -29.65 26.98 -12.40
C GLU A 39 -30.62 26.11 -13.20
N GLN A 40 -31.92 26.39 -13.06
CA GLN A 40 -32.95 25.66 -13.79
C GLN A 40 -32.95 26.07 -15.26
N THR A 41 -32.20 25.32 -16.06
CA THR A 41 -32.13 25.51 -17.51
C THR A 41 -32.72 24.28 -18.19
N PRO A 42 -33.50 24.42 -19.29
CA PRO A 42 -34.00 23.27 -20.03
C PRO A 42 -32.82 22.48 -20.63
N ILE A 43 -32.55 21.30 -20.06
CA ILE A 43 -31.54 20.36 -20.53
C ILE A 43 -32.22 19.34 -21.46
N PRO A 44 -31.73 19.15 -22.69
CA PRO A 44 -32.32 18.18 -23.61
C PRO A 44 -32.07 16.73 -23.15
N ILE A 45 -33.02 15.85 -23.46
CA ILE A 45 -32.90 14.41 -23.19
C ILE A 45 -32.05 13.77 -24.29
N ARG A 46 -30.73 13.79 -24.12
CA ARG A 46 -29.72 13.15 -24.98
C ARG A 46 -28.42 12.91 -24.20
N ASP A 47 -27.42 12.30 -24.83
CA ASP A 47 -26.10 12.15 -24.23
C ASP A 47 -25.43 13.52 -24.06
N LEU A 48 -25.00 13.84 -22.85
CA LEU A 48 -24.38 15.12 -22.51
C LEU A 48 -23.09 14.91 -21.72
N GLU A 49 -22.12 15.80 -21.91
CA GLU A 49 -20.89 15.81 -21.11
C GLU A 49 -21.06 16.78 -19.94
N VAL A 50 -20.87 16.25 -18.73
CA VAL A 50 -20.87 17.03 -17.48
C VAL A 50 -19.44 17.25 -17.06
N GLN A 51 -19.02 18.51 -17.00
CA GLN A 51 -17.68 18.92 -16.63
C GLN A 51 -17.72 19.66 -15.30
N VAL A 52 -16.80 19.31 -14.40
CA VAL A 52 -16.59 19.99 -13.12
C VAL A 52 -15.13 20.39 -13.01
N ALA A 53 -14.88 21.64 -12.61
CA ALA A 53 -13.54 22.17 -12.44
C ALA A 53 -13.47 23.15 -11.25
N LEU A 54 -12.42 23.04 -10.45
CA LEU A 54 -12.12 23.94 -9.35
C LEU A 54 -10.88 24.76 -9.71
N PHE A 55 -11.04 26.07 -9.69
CA PHE A 55 -9.96 27.01 -9.98
C PHE A 55 -9.60 27.78 -8.72
N PRO A 56 -8.32 28.16 -8.53
CA PRO A 56 -7.94 29.08 -7.48
C PRO A 56 -8.59 30.45 -7.71
N GLU A 57 -8.85 31.19 -6.64
CA GLU A 57 -9.45 32.53 -6.69
C GLU A 57 -8.69 33.48 -7.63
N SER A 58 -7.36 33.35 -7.68
CA SER A 58 -6.49 34.13 -8.57
C SER A 58 -6.80 33.99 -10.07
N MET A 59 -7.46 32.91 -10.49
CA MET A 59 -7.87 32.67 -11.88
C MET A 59 -9.32 33.10 -12.17
N ILE A 60 -10.09 33.44 -11.14
CA ILE A 60 -11.49 33.85 -11.27
C ILE A 60 -11.54 35.34 -11.61
N ARG A 61 -12.35 35.68 -12.61
CA ARG A 61 -12.67 37.08 -12.94
C ARG A 61 -14.05 37.42 -12.38
N MET A 62 -14.32 38.68 -12.10
CA MET A 62 -15.67 39.14 -11.72
C MET A 62 -16.31 39.84 -12.90
N ASP A 63 -17.57 39.52 -13.19
CA ASP A 63 -18.37 40.25 -14.17
C ASP A 63 -18.57 41.68 -13.65
N PRO A 64 -18.17 42.72 -14.40
CA PRO A 64 -18.27 44.11 -13.94
C PRO A 64 -19.73 44.61 -13.83
N SER A 65 -20.68 43.93 -14.47
CA SER A 65 -22.09 44.31 -14.53
C SER A 65 -22.94 43.59 -13.49
N THR A 66 -22.70 42.30 -13.25
CA THR A 66 -23.46 41.50 -12.27
C THR A 66 -22.73 41.33 -10.95
N GLY A 67 -21.40 41.49 -10.94
CA GLY A 67 -20.55 41.15 -9.79
C GLY A 67 -20.39 39.65 -9.56
N GLU A 68 -20.83 38.81 -10.50
CA GLU A 68 -20.75 37.35 -10.38
C GLU A 68 -19.38 36.82 -10.84
N PRO A 69 -18.91 35.70 -10.28
CA PRO A 69 -17.65 35.11 -10.69
C PRO A 69 -17.75 34.50 -12.09
N ILE A 70 -16.70 34.66 -12.89
CA ILE A 70 -16.52 34.10 -14.22
C ILE A 70 -15.34 33.13 -14.15
N CYS A 71 -15.64 31.84 -14.29
CA CYS A 71 -14.66 30.77 -14.32
C CYS A 71 -14.06 30.63 -15.73
N PRO A 72 -12.79 30.16 -15.86
CA PRO A 72 -12.23 29.79 -17.16
C PRO A 72 -13.08 28.72 -17.87
N ALA A 73 -13.27 28.87 -19.18
CA ALA A 73 -14.09 27.97 -20.01
C ALA A 73 -13.24 27.05 -20.92
N GLY A 74 -11.92 27.16 -20.88
CA GLY A 74 -10.97 26.47 -21.76
C GLY A 74 -10.40 25.16 -21.24
N THR A 75 -10.98 24.56 -20.18
CA THR A 75 -10.45 23.31 -19.62
C THR A 75 -10.53 22.17 -20.63
N GLU A 76 -9.38 21.63 -20.99
CA GLU A 76 -9.29 20.41 -21.77
C GLU A 76 -9.26 19.19 -20.84
N TYR A 77 -9.95 18.13 -21.25
CA TYR A 77 -10.03 16.87 -20.50
C TYR A 77 -9.52 15.72 -21.36
N ASP A 78 -8.70 14.86 -20.76
CA ASP A 78 -8.16 13.67 -21.40
C ASP A 78 -9.29 12.71 -21.81
N ALA A 79 -9.17 12.17 -23.03
CA ALA A 79 -10.17 11.30 -23.65
C ALA A 79 -10.38 9.97 -22.93
N VAL A 80 -9.36 9.46 -22.25
CA VAL A 80 -9.32 8.13 -21.67
C VAL A 80 -9.77 8.15 -20.22
N ASN A 81 -9.19 9.03 -19.40
CA ASN A 81 -9.44 9.06 -17.95
C ASN A 81 -10.46 10.14 -17.53
N GLY A 82 -10.78 11.10 -18.40
CA GLY A 82 -11.73 12.16 -18.10
C GLY A 82 -11.21 13.23 -17.13
N PHE A 83 -9.91 13.29 -16.87
CA PHE A 83 -9.28 14.28 -16.00
C PHE A 83 -8.73 15.47 -16.80
N PRO A 84 -8.57 16.65 -16.17
CA PRO A 84 -8.06 17.82 -16.87
C PRO A 84 -6.62 17.60 -17.34
N ILE A 85 -6.30 18.09 -18.54
CA ILE A 85 -4.95 18.06 -19.09
C ILE A 85 -4.15 19.22 -18.47
N ALA A 86 -2.96 18.93 -17.96
CA ALA A 86 -2.08 19.94 -17.39
C ALA A 86 -1.75 21.04 -18.40
N SER A 87 -2.10 22.28 -18.05
CA SER A 87 -1.86 23.49 -18.84
C SER A 87 -1.79 24.70 -17.91
N GLN A 88 -1.35 25.86 -18.43
CA GLN A 88 -1.21 27.08 -17.64
C GLN A 88 -2.55 27.54 -17.01
N ASP A 89 -3.66 27.28 -17.70
CA ASP A 89 -5.01 27.61 -17.26
C ASP A 89 -5.78 26.38 -16.76
N ALA A 90 -5.07 25.28 -16.47
CA ALA A 90 -5.70 24.08 -15.95
C ALA A 90 -6.30 24.36 -14.56
N PRO A 91 -7.47 23.78 -14.25
CA PRO A 91 -8.01 23.84 -12.91
C PRO A 91 -7.08 23.12 -11.93
N ALA A 92 -7.22 23.46 -10.67
CA ALA A 92 -6.55 22.79 -9.57
C ALA A 92 -7.03 21.32 -9.48
N VAL A 93 -8.34 21.13 -9.55
CA VAL A 93 -9.03 19.83 -9.56
C VAL A 93 -10.10 19.84 -10.63
N GLY A 94 -10.33 18.72 -11.31
CA GLY A 94 -11.49 18.61 -12.18
C GLY A 94 -11.74 17.19 -12.66
N GLY A 95 -12.83 17.04 -13.39
CA GLY A 95 -13.11 15.83 -14.14
C GLY A 95 -14.34 15.99 -15.01
N ARG A 96 -14.61 14.96 -15.80
CA ARG A 96 -15.82 14.86 -16.62
C ARG A 96 -16.46 13.49 -16.53
N ALA A 97 -17.76 13.47 -16.77
CA ALA A 97 -18.54 12.26 -16.99
C ALA A 97 -19.62 12.52 -18.04
N PHE A 98 -20.32 11.46 -18.43
CA PHE A 98 -21.39 11.55 -19.42
C PHE A 98 -22.73 11.24 -18.76
N TYR A 99 -23.68 12.13 -18.96
CA TYR A 99 -25.09 11.91 -18.72
C TYR A 99 -25.69 11.13 -19.88
N GLN A 100 -26.49 10.11 -19.59
CA GLN A 100 -27.34 9.44 -20.54
C GLN A 100 -28.83 9.71 -20.22
N PRO A 101 -29.71 9.71 -21.24
CA PRO A 101 -31.15 9.78 -21.01
C PRO A 101 -31.61 8.79 -19.94
N ASN A 102 -32.33 9.31 -18.94
CA ASN A 102 -32.87 8.59 -17.77
C ASN A 102 -31.90 8.35 -16.61
N ASP A 103 -30.67 8.88 -16.64
CA ASP A 103 -29.83 8.89 -15.45
C ASP A 103 -30.47 9.76 -14.35
N GLU A 104 -30.57 9.21 -13.13
CA GLU A 104 -31.06 9.95 -11.95
C GLU A 104 -29.98 10.90 -11.41
N PHE A 105 -28.72 10.52 -11.53
CA PHE A 105 -27.55 11.31 -11.14
C PHE A 105 -26.35 10.97 -12.03
N VAL A 106 -25.42 11.92 -12.16
CA VAL A 106 -24.14 11.73 -12.86
C VAL A 106 -23.02 11.85 -11.83
N LEU A 107 -22.19 10.80 -11.72
CA LEU A 107 -21.01 10.82 -10.87
C LEU A 107 -19.81 11.31 -11.69
N VAL A 108 -19.26 12.47 -11.32
CA VAL A 108 -18.07 13.03 -11.96
C VAL A 108 -16.86 12.75 -11.07
N PRO A 109 -15.97 11.79 -11.42
CA PRO A 109 -14.74 11.58 -10.68
C PRO A 109 -13.83 12.80 -10.86
N LEU A 110 -13.24 13.29 -9.77
CA LEU A 110 -12.36 14.45 -9.79
C LEU A 110 -10.92 14.01 -9.53
N ALA A 111 -9.96 14.57 -10.28
CA ALA A 111 -8.54 14.38 -10.04
C ALA A 111 -7.80 15.73 -10.05
N CYS A 112 -6.64 15.74 -9.41
CA CYS A 112 -5.75 16.89 -9.34
C CYS A 112 -5.07 17.08 -10.69
N ALA A 113 -5.21 18.26 -11.28
CA ALA A 113 -4.51 18.60 -12.52
C ALA A 113 -3.32 19.54 -12.29
N ASN A 114 -3.31 20.26 -11.16
CA ASN A 114 -2.16 21.05 -10.73
C ASN A 114 -2.07 21.08 -9.19
N LEU A 115 -1.13 20.30 -8.66
CA LEU A 115 -0.88 20.17 -7.21
C LEU A 115 -0.35 21.47 -6.59
N ASP A 116 0.36 22.31 -7.36
CA ASP A 116 0.88 23.59 -6.87
C ASP A 116 -0.24 24.60 -6.56
N LEU A 117 -1.42 24.40 -7.16
CA LEU A 117 -2.59 25.25 -6.97
C LEU A 117 -3.51 24.77 -5.85
N VAL A 118 -3.20 23.63 -5.20
CA VAL A 118 -4.01 23.08 -4.13
C VAL A 118 -3.15 22.61 -2.95
N SER A 119 -3.19 23.36 -1.85
CA SER A 119 -2.84 22.79 -0.55
C SER A 119 -3.97 21.87 -0.09
N GLY A 120 -3.73 20.56 0.05
CA GLY A 120 -4.71 19.62 0.59
C GLY A 120 -5.58 18.88 -0.43
N CYS A 121 -5.14 18.81 -1.69
CA CYS A 121 -5.59 17.78 -2.64
C CYS A 121 -4.51 16.69 -2.82
N ASP A 122 -3.85 16.32 -1.72
CA ASP A 122 -3.46 14.93 -1.58
C ASP A 122 -4.76 14.14 -1.66
N GLY A 123 -4.81 13.09 -2.50
CA GLY A 123 -5.97 12.20 -2.50
C GLY A 123 -6.32 11.81 -1.06
N PRO A 124 -7.59 11.53 -0.73
CA PRO A 124 -7.95 11.09 0.61
C PRO A 124 -7.12 9.85 0.98
N GLY A 125 -6.04 10.03 1.73
CA GLY A 125 -5.24 8.92 2.26
C GLY A 125 -3.96 8.57 1.51
N ALA A 126 -3.15 9.55 1.06
CA ALA A 126 -1.75 9.26 0.83
C ALA A 126 -1.14 8.70 2.13
N VAL A 127 -0.77 7.42 2.12
CA VAL A 127 -0.20 6.77 3.29
C VAL A 127 1.30 7.00 3.26
N GLU A 128 1.81 7.71 4.27
CA GLU A 128 3.24 7.90 4.41
C GLU A 128 3.90 6.56 4.79
N ILE A 129 4.96 6.22 4.08
CA ILE A 129 5.71 4.99 4.26
C ILE A 129 7.12 5.32 4.70
N SER A 130 7.59 4.65 5.76
CA SER A 130 9.03 4.61 6.05
C SER A 130 9.48 3.19 6.39
N ALA A 131 10.68 2.84 5.98
CA ALA A 131 11.21 1.49 6.17
C ALA A 131 12.70 1.52 6.50
N GLN A 132 13.09 0.63 7.41
CA GLN A 132 14.46 0.16 7.58
C GLN A 132 14.56 -1.27 7.07
N VAL A 133 15.73 -1.66 6.58
CA VAL A 133 16.00 -3.02 6.12
C VAL A 133 17.13 -3.63 6.94
N ASN A 134 16.89 -4.80 7.53
CA ASN A 134 17.89 -5.58 8.23
C ASN A 134 18.32 -6.78 7.38
N ASP A 135 19.58 -7.15 7.49
CA ASP A 135 20.08 -8.38 6.87
C ASP A 135 19.63 -9.62 7.68
N PHE A 136 19.16 -10.66 7.01
CA PHE A 136 18.57 -11.86 7.63
C PHE A 136 19.57 -12.60 8.53
N ASP A 137 20.83 -12.68 8.13
CA ASP A 137 21.85 -13.46 8.82
C ASP A 137 22.44 -12.71 9.99
N SER A 138 22.88 -11.48 9.74
CA SER A 138 23.55 -10.63 10.74
C SER A 138 22.60 -9.87 11.65
N ARG A 139 21.35 -9.66 11.21
CA ARG A 139 20.30 -8.90 11.93
C ARG A 139 20.67 -7.43 12.18
N VAL A 140 21.65 -6.94 11.44
CA VAL A 140 22.08 -5.54 11.44
C VAL A 140 21.41 -4.81 10.28
N THR A 141 21.17 -3.52 10.43
CA THR A 141 20.66 -2.66 9.36
C THR A 141 21.60 -2.71 8.16
N PHE A 142 21.04 -3.05 7.01
CA PHE A 142 21.77 -3.29 5.77
C PHE A 142 21.97 -1.97 5.02
N ASN A 143 23.17 -1.76 4.47
CA ASN A 143 23.62 -0.49 3.86
C ASN A 143 24.10 -0.65 2.41
N GLY A 144 23.72 -1.74 1.74
CA GLY A 144 24.09 -2.00 0.36
C GLY A 144 23.08 -1.46 -0.66
N PRO A 145 23.37 -1.61 -1.97
CA PRO A 145 22.42 -1.35 -3.03
C PRO A 145 21.25 -2.35 -2.95
N MET A 146 20.03 -1.84 -2.99
CA MET A 146 18.80 -2.64 -2.99
C MET A 146 17.64 -1.79 -3.52
N THR A 147 16.59 -2.45 -3.99
CA THR A 147 15.29 -1.83 -4.26
C THR A 147 14.34 -2.15 -3.13
N VAL A 148 13.72 -1.12 -2.56
CA VAL A 148 12.67 -1.27 -1.56
C VAL A 148 11.37 -0.77 -2.16
N SER A 149 10.33 -1.60 -2.09
CA SER A 149 9.00 -1.24 -2.57
C SER A 149 7.95 -1.68 -1.57
N VAL A 150 6.75 -1.13 -1.66
CA VAL A 150 5.62 -1.51 -0.82
C VAL A 150 4.42 -1.83 -1.70
N GLY A 151 3.57 -2.75 -1.27
CA GLY A 151 2.31 -3.04 -1.94
C GLY A 151 1.44 -4.02 -1.16
N GLU A 152 0.25 -4.28 -1.69
CA GLU A 152 -0.72 -5.22 -1.12
C GLU A 152 -0.85 -6.48 -1.98
N PRO A 153 -0.65 -7.68 -1.42
CA PRO A 153 -0.90 -8.92 -2.14
C PRO A 153 -2.37 -9.06 -2.52
N VAL A 154 -2.62 -9.47 -3.75
CA VAL A 154 -3.97 -9.72 -4.27
C VAL A 154 -4.21 -11.21 -4.46
N PRO A 155 -5.42 -11.70 -4.16
CA PRO A 155 -5.77 -13.08 -4.43
C PRO A 155 -5.77 -13.35 -5.94
N ALA A 156 -5.09 -14.40 -6.35
CA ALA A 156 -5.21 -15.02 -7.67
C ALA A 156 -5.89 -16.40 -7.52
N ALA A 157 -6.07 -17.14 -8.62
CA ALA A 157 -6.90 -18.34 -8.64
C ALA A 157 -6.54 -19.39 -7.57
N GLU A 158 -5.24 -19.59 -7.29
CA GLU A 158 -4.78 -20.64 -6.36
C GLU A 158 -3.77 -20.15 -5.30
N PHE A 159 -3.31 -18.90 -5.42
CA PHE A 159 -2.27 -18.29 -4.60
C PHE A 159 -2.40 -16.77 -4.60
N TYR A 160 -1.63 -16.10 -3.74
CA TYR A 160 -1.54 -14.63 -3.75
C TYR A 160 -0.41 -14.18 -4.66
N THR A 161 -0.61 -13.04 -5.30
CA THR A 161 0.39 -12.39 -6.15
C THR A 161 0.63 -10.97 -5.68
N LEU A 162 1.81 -10.43 -5.95
CA LEU A 162 2.12 -9.01 -5.73
C LEU A 162 2.59 -8.41 -7.06
N PRO A 163 1.65 -8.00 -7.93
CA PRO A 163 1.97 -7.48 -9.26
C PRO A 163 2.90 -6.27 -9.16
N THR A 164 3.88 -6.19 -10.06
CA THR A 164 4.81 -5.05 -10.12
C THR A 164 4.10 -3.72 -10.37
N SER A 165 2.97 -3.74 -11.08
CA SER A 165 2.12 -2.57 -11.30
C SER A 165 1.44 -2.05 -10.03
N ARG A 166 1.47 -2.82 -8.93
CA ARG A 166 0.94 -2.44 -7.61
C ARG A 166 2.05 -2.27 -6.56
N LEU A 167 3.31 -2.28 -6.99
CA LEU A 167 4.45 -1.97 -6.14
C LEU A 167 4.82 -0.51 -6.29
N GLN A 168 4.80 0.22 -5.19
CA GLN A 168 5.35 1.56 -5.11
C GLN A 168 6.80 1.47 -4.63
N THR A 169 7.74 1.98 -5.42
CA THR A 169 9.15 2.04 -5.02
C THR A 169 9.34 3.17 -4.02
N LEU A 170 10.10 2.89 -2.96
CA LEU A 170 10.48 3.85 -1.93
C LEU A 170 11.86 4.41 -2.25
N GLU A 171 12.04 5.69 -1.96
CA GLU A 171 13.30 6.39 -2.20
C GLU A 171 14.22 6.31 -0.98
N PRO A 172 15.55 6.19 -1.16
CA PRO A 172 16.49 6.29 -0.05
C PRO A 172 16.35 7.59 0.72
N ALA A 173 16.32 7.49 2.05
CA ALA A 173 16.16 8.60 2.99
C ALA A 173 17.30 8.59 4.03
N PRO A 174 17.50 9.69 4.79
CA PRO A 174 18.56 9.77 5.79
C PRO A 174 18.51 8.66 6.85
N GLY A 175 19.67 8.26 7.38
CA GLY A 175 19.73 7.31 8.48
C GLY A 175 19.44 5.86 8.10
N GLN A 176 19.79 5.43 6.88
CA GLN A 176 19.63 4.05 6.41
C GLN A 176 18.15 3.63 6.33
N THR A 177 17.34 4.57 5.86
CA THR A 177 15.89 4.40 5.71
C THR A 177 15.47 4.56 4.26
N TRP A 178 14.28 4.08 3.95
CA TRP A 178 13.58 4.34 2.70
C TRP A 178 12.25 4.98 3.04
N ALA A 179 11.81 5.94 2.22
CA ALA A 179 10.57 6.64 2.44
C ALA A 179 9.84 6.92 1.12
N GLY A 180 8.53 7.08 1.22
CA GLY A 180 7.66 7.40 0.08
C GLY A 180 6.21 7.52 0.53
N GLY A 181 5.32 7.76 -0.41
CA GLY A 181 3.88 7.70 -0.19
C GLY A 181 3.24 6.70 -1.13
N VAL A 182 2.13 6.09 -0.72
CA VAL A 182 1.20 5.39 -1.62
C VAL A 182 -0.09 6.18 -1.70
N ASP A 183 -0.62 6.35 -2.90
CA ASP A 183 -1.83 7.17 -3.14
C ASP A 183 -3.10 6.52 -2.58
N ASP A 184 -3.14 5.19 -2.55
CA ASP A 184 -4.25 4.41 -2.03
C ASP A 184 -3.91 3.76 -0.68
N PRO A 185 -4.82 3.78 0.31
CA PRO A 185 -4.63 3.05 1.55
C PRO A 185 -4.67 1.54 1.32
N PHE A 186 -3.89 0.82 2.13
CA PHE A 186 -3.94 -0.65 2.16
C PHE A 186 -5.29 -1.12 2.70
N MET A 187 -5.92 -2.09 2.03
CA MET A 187 -7.27 -2.54 2.36
C MET A 187 -7.30 -3.59 3.47
N GLY A 188 -6.27 -4.42 3.56
CA GLY A 188 -6.10 -5.42 4.61
C GLY A 188 -4.65 -5.73 4.95
N PHE A 189 -3.72 -5.62 3.98
CA PHE A 189 -2.32 -5.94 4.21
C PHE A 189 -1.37 -4.93 3.57
N ALA A 190 -0.28 -4.65 4.26
CA ALA A 190 0.86 -3.92 3.72
C ALA A 190 2.09 -4.83 3.75
N CYS A 191 2.71 -5.04 2.59
CA CYS A 191 3.92 -5.84 2.45
C CYS A 191 5.07 -4.98 1.93
N LEU A 192 6.17 -4.99 2.68
CA LEU A 192 7.43 -4.36 2.28
C LEU A 192 8.26 -5.38 1.50
N ALA A 193 8.49 -5.07 0.22
CA ALA A 193 9.31 -5.84 -0.71
C ALA A 193 10.74 -5.33 -0.73
N VAL A 194 11.70 -6.23 -0.52
CA VAL A 194 13.13 -5.95 -0.58
C VAL A 194 13.74 -6.83 -1.66
N LEU A 195 14.31 -6.20 -2.67
CA LEU A 195 15.06 -6.87 -3.73
C LEU A 195 16.54 -6.46 -3.60
N ASP A 196 17.38 -7.45 -3.31
CA ASP A 196 18.84 -7.29 -3.32
C ASP A 196 19.30 -6.98 -4.76
N ASP A 197 20.28 -6.11 -4.97
CA ASP A 197 20.78 -5.76 -6.32
C ASP A 197 21.76 -6.82 -6.88
N ALA A 198 21.67 -8.04 -6.36
CA ALA A 198 22.50 -9.16 -6.78
C ALA A 198 21.84 -9.92 -7.94
N PRO A 199 22.59 -10.39 -8.95
CA PRO A 199 22.04 -11.22 -10.00
C PRO A 199 21.28 -12.43 -9.44
N GLN A 200 20.08 -12.68 -9.97
CA GLN A 200 19.22 -13.80 -9.56
C GLN A 200 18.79 -13.78 -8.09
N SER A 201 18.79 -12.61 -7.45
CA SER A 201 18.19 -12.44 -6.13
C SER A 201 16.68 -12.68 -6.18
N THR A 202 16.14 -13.28 -5.13
CA THR A 202 14.70 -13.38 -4.91
C THR A 202 14.23 -12.27 -4.00
N THR A 203 13.15 -11.59 -4.37
CA THR A 203 12.54 -10.56 -3.51
C THR A 203 12.01 -11.19 -2.23
N THR A 204 12.35 -10.59 -1.10
CA THR A 204 11.79 -10.90 0.21
C THR A 204 10.64 -9.96 0.55
N LEU A 205 9.66 -10.47 1.29
CA LEU A 205 8.49 -9.73 1.74
C LEU A 205 8.39 -9.79 3.26
N VAL A 206 8.14 -8.65 3.90
CA VAL A 206 7.68 -8.59 5.30
C VAL A 206 6.30 -7.95 5.31
N CYS A 207 5.30 -8.72 5.71
CA CYS A 207 3.90 -8.30 5.66
C CYS A 207 3.34 -8.04 7.06
N ARG A 208 2.35 -7.15 7.12
CA ARG A 208 1.54 -6.89 8.31
C ARG A 208 0.10 -6.62 7.91
N GLU A 209 -0.80 -6.81 8.86
CA GLU A 209 -2.17 -6.30 8.73
C GLU A 209 -2.12 -4.77 8.69
N ALA A 210 -2.89 -4.20 7.78
CA ALA A 210 -3.07 -2.77 7.64
C ALA A 210 -4.56 -2.44 7.81
N THR A 211 -4.85 -1.26 8.35
CA THR A 211 -6.22 -0.78 8.46
C THR A 211 -6.44 0.40 7.53
N ALA A 212 -7.67 0.59 7.04
CA ALA A 212 -8.02 1.75 6.22
C ALA A 212 -7.86 3.10 6.97
N ALA A 213 -7.60 3.07 8.29
CA ALA A 213 -7.30 4.25 9.10
C ALA A 213 -5.79 4.51 9.22
N ASP A 214 -4.93 3.64 8.69
CA ASP A 214 -3.48 3.81 8.74
C ASP A 214 -3.06 4.93 7.79
N THR A 215 -2.75 6.11 8.34
CA THR A 215 -2.19 7.24 7.58
C THR A 215 -0.66 7.23 7.52
N LEU A 216 -0.03 6.42 8.38
CA LEU A 216 1.42 6.25 8.48
C LEU A 216 1.75 4.78 8.71
N VAL A 217 2.55 4.22 7.81
CA VAL A 217 2.96 2.82 7.84
C VAL A 217 4.48 2.72 7.89
N THR A 218 5.01 2.39 9.07
CA THR A 218 6.46 2.33 9.31
C THR A 218 6.96 0.92 9.61
N TRP A 219 8.14 0.58 9.09
CA TRP A 219 8.89 -0.64 9.37
C TRP A 219 10.23 -0.28 10.03
N PRO A 220 10.48 -0.61 11.32
CA PRO A 220 9.62 -1.35 12.25
C PRO A 220 8.39 -0.58 12.73
N ASN A 221 7.33 -1.32 13.04
CA ASN A 221 6.08 -0.76 13.58
C ASN A 221 6.37 -0.03 14.92
N PRO A 222 5.89 1.21 15.14
CA PRO A 222 6.23 1.97 16.34
C PRO A 222 5.68 1.33 17.61
N SER A 223 4.55 0.61 17.51
CA SER A 223 3.99 -0.15 18.62
C SER A 223 4.88 -1.33 19.01
N ASP A 224 5.60 -1.92 18.06
CA ASP A 224 6.63 -2.92 18.35
C ASP A 224 7.84 -2.27 19.03
N ALA A 225 8.29 -1.10 18.53
CA ALA A 225 9.42 -0.37 19.11
C ALA A 225 9.16 0.07 20.57
N ALA A 226 7.94 0.53 20.88
CA ALA A 226 7.52 0.88 22.24
C ALA A 226 7.53 -0.32 23.20
N LEU A 227 7.37 -1.55 22.68
CA LEU A 227 7.49 -2.80 23.44
C LEU A 227 8.92 -3.35 23.47
N GLY A 228 9.90 -2.59 23.00
CA GLY A 228 11.30 -3.01 22.87
C GLY A 228 11.53 -4.09 21.80
N LYS A 229 10.57 -4.29 20.89
CA LYS A 229 10.67 -5.23 19.78
C LYS A 229 11.28 -4.50 18.58
N ARG A 230 12.28 -5.10 17.93
CA ARG A 230 12.87 -4.61 16.66
C ARG A 230 12.16 -5.23 15.43
N ALA A 231 11.01 -5.85 15.63
CA ALA A 231 10.62 -7.08 14.95
C ALA A 231 9.98 -6.93 13.56
N SER A 232 9.92 -5.74 12.99
CA SER A 232 9.22 -5.55 11.74
C SER A 232 9.91 -4.56 10.83
N ALA A 233 11.25 -4.51 10.83
CA ALA A 233 11.97 -3.95 9.70
C ALA A 233 11.74 -4.82 8.45
N GLY A 234 11.95 -4.27 7.26
CA GLY A 234 12.18 -5.08 6.06
C GLY A 234 13.36 -6.02 6.29
N VAL A 235 13.37 -7.16 5.61
CA VAL A 235 14.44 -8.15 5.76
C VAL A 235 15.03 -8.48 4.41
N ARG A 236 16.33 -8.28 4.26
CA ARG A 236 17.11 -8.72 3.09
C ARG A 236 17.60 -10.14 3.34
N LEU A 237 17.20 -11.08 2.49
CA LEU A 237 17.75 -12.44 2.46
C LEU A 237 18.75 -12.54 1.32
N SER A 238 20.03 -12.78 1.64
CA SER A 238 21.04 -12.95 0.60
C SER A 238 20.75 -14.18 -0.25
N LYS A 239 21.17 -14.16 -1.53
CA LYS A 239 21.06 -15.33 -2.40
C LYS A 239 21.74 -16.56 -1.78
N ALA A 240 22.92 -16.38 -1.20
CA ALA A 240 23.66 -17.48 -0.58
C ALA A 240 22.89 -18.11 0.60
N ALA A 241 22.24 -17.29 1.42
CA ALA A 241 21.39 -17.78 2.51
C ALA A 241 20.15 -18.51 1.98
N LEU A 242 19.50 -17.97 0.94
CA LEU A 242 18.37 -18.63 0.30
C LEU A 242 18.77 -19.98 -0.31
N ASP A 243 19.88 -20.05 -1.04
CA ASP A 243 20.39 -21.30 -1.64
C ASP A 243 20.65 -22.37 -0.56
N GLN A 244 21.21 -21.97 0.58
CA GLN A 244 21.43 -22.86 1.72
C GLN A 244 20.10 -23.40 2.28
N LEU A 245 19.10 -22.55 2.46
CA LEU A 245 17.78 -22.94 2.95
C LEU A 245 17.07 -23.86 1.96
N LEU A 246 17.12 -23.56 0.67
CA LEU A 246 16.55 -24.40 -0.39
C LEU A 246 17.23 -25.78 -0.43
N ALA A 247 18.56 -25.83 -0.33
CA ALA A 247 19.30 -27.09 -0.27
C ALA A 247 18.88 -27.95 0.94
N ALA A 248 18.74 -27.34 2.12
CA ALA A 248 18.27 -28.04 3.32
C ALA A 248 16.82 -28.53 3.21
N LEU A 249 15.97 -27.81 2.47
CA LEU A 249 14.60 -28.22 2.12
C LEU A 249 14.57 -29.28 1.00
N SER A 250 15.72 -29.68 0.46
CA SER A 250 15.82 -30.56 -0.71
C SER A 250 15.10 -30.00 -1.96
N MET A 251 15.08 -28.68 -2.09
CA MET A 251 14.47 -27.96 -3.21
C MET A 251 15.56 -27.50 -4.18
N PRO A 252 15.64 -28.04 -5.41
CA PRO A 252 16.69 -27.70 -6.37
C PRO A 252 16.51 -26.31 -6.99
N SER A 253 15.31 -25.73 -6.88
CA SER A 253 14.95 -24.42 -7.37
C SER A 253 13.96 -23.75 -6.44
N PHE A 254 13.85 -22.42 -6.56
CA PHE A 254 12.85 -21.66 -5.82
C PHE A 254 11.42 -22.09 -6.25
N PRO A 255 10.50 -22.36 -5.31
CA PRO A 255 9.13 -22.74 -5.65
C PRO A 255 8.38 -21.59 -6.30
N GLU A 256 7.63 -21.87 -7.37
CA GLU A 256 6.87 -20.85 -8.12
C GLU A 256 5.90 -20.10 -7.20
N HIS A 257 5.12 -20.82 -6.39
CA HIS A 257 4.15 -20.22 -5.46
C HIS A 257 4.78 -19.46 -4.28
N GLY A 258 6.10 -19.45 -4.17
CA GLY A 258 6.81 -18.80 -3.07
C GLY A 258 7.05 -19.69 -1.86
N LEU A 259 7.72 -19.12 -0.87
CA LEU A 259 8.20 -19.81 0.32
C LEU A 259 8.02 -18.91 1.55
N THR A 260 7.58 -19.46 2.67
CA THR A 260 7.63 -18.74 3.96
C THR A 260 8.84 -19.19 4.74
N ILE A 261 9.67 -18.24 5.18
CA ILE A 261 10.79 -18.47 6.09
C ILE A 261 10.55 -17.60 7.33
N GLY A 262 10.84 -18.13 8.51
CA GLY A 262 10.72 -17.33 9.73
C GLY A 262 11.88 -17.47 10.68
N LEU A 263 11.92 -16.52 11.61
CA LEU A 263 12.91 -16.37 12.66
C LEU A 263 12.21 -16.25 14.00
N VAL A 264 12.66 -17.00 15.01
CA VAL A 264 12.24 -16.82 16.39
C VAL A 264 13.36 -16.16 17.17
N LEU A 265 13.12 -14.94 17.63
CA LEU A 265 14.11 -14.07 18.26
C LEU A 265 13.70 -13.67 19.68
N ASP A 266 14.68 -13.41 20.54
CA ASP A 266 14.46 -12.78 21.83
C ASP A 266 14.41 -11.24 21.69
N ARG A 267 14.25 -10.54 22.82
CA ARG A 267 14.21 -9.07 22.84
C ARG A 267 15.49 -8.38 22.34
N ASN A 268 16.64 -9.06 22.38
CA ASN A 268 17.91 -8.52 21.92
C ASN A 268 18.11 -8.78 20.42
N GLY A 269 17.28 -9.62 19.81
CA GLY A 269 17.42 -10.08 18.44
C GLY A 269 18.24 -11.36 18.31
N ASP A 270 18.49 -12.06 19.41
CA ASP A 270 19.18 -13.35 19.41
C ASP A 270 18.21 -14.50 19.10
N ALA A 271 18.68 -15.53 18.39
CA ALA A 271 17.84 -16.67 18.05
C ALA A 271 17.49 -17.50 19.28
N VAL A 272 16.23 -17.88 19.41
CA VAL A 272 15.74 -18.66 20.56
C VAL A 272 15.56 -20.12 20.18
N PRO A 273 16.33 -21.05 20.78
CA PRO A 273 16.12 -22.48 20.57
C PRO A 273 14.90 -23.01 21.33
N ASN A 274 14.50 -24.23 20.99
CA ASN A 274 13.44 -25.01 21.64
C ASN A 274 12.04 -24.37 21.58
N GLN A 275 11.81 -23.45 20.64
CA GLN A 275 10.51 -22.82 20.44
C GLN A 275 9.68 -23.61 19.44
N MET A 276 8.41 -23.81 19.78
CA MET A 276 7.43 -24.40 18.87
C MET A 276 6.68 -23.26 18.20
N VAL A 277 6.68 -23.27 16.87
CA VAL A 277 5.89 -22.38 16.04
C VAL A 277 4.66 -23.13 15.58
N THR A 278 3.49 -22.58 15.89
CA THR A 278 2.20 -23.08 15.42
C THR A 278 1.72 -22.20 14.27
N ALA A 279 1.20 -22.80 13.21
CA ALA A 279 0.63 -22.07 12.10
C ALA A 279 -0.89 -22.25 12.05
N THR A 280 -1.61 -21.13 11.98
CA THR A 280 -3.07 -21.09 11.90
C THR A 280 -3.45 -20.55 10.54
N ALA A 281 -4.16 -21.37 9.75
CA ALA A 281 -4.65 -20.99 8.42
C ALA A 281 -5.59 -19.77 8.51
N PRO A 282 -5.66 -18.93 7.45
CA PRO A 282 -6.56 -17.79 7.42
C PRO A 282 -8.03 -18.23 7.52
N MET A 283 -8.87 -17.35 8.07
CA MET A 283 -10.31 -17.62 8.21
C MET A 283 -10.93 -17.87 6.85
N GLY A 284 -11.72 -18.95 6.73
CA GLY A 284 -12.34 -19.35 5.47
C GLY A 284 -11.45 -20.21 4.55
N SER A 285 -10.19 -20.48 4.94
CA SER A 285 -9.37 -21.46 4.22
C SER A 285 -9.96 -22.85 4.32
N THR A 286 -9.97 -23.56 3.19
CA THR A 286 -10.39 -24.97 3.09
C THR A 286 -9.21 -25.94 3.17
N ARG A 287 -7.99 -25.41 3.23
CA ARG A 287 -6.75 -26.21 3.31
C ARG A 287 -6.49 -26.69 4.74
N PRO A 288 -5.80 -27.83 4.92
CA PRO A 288 -5.34 -28.24 6.24
C PRO A 288 -4.39 -27.18 6.84
N PRO A 289 -4.22 -27.15 8.17
CA PRO A 289 -3.22 -26.29 8.80
C PRO A 289 -1.84 -26.52 8.18
N PRO A 290 -1.12 -25.45 7.83
CA PRO A 290 0.15 -25.60 7.14
C PRO A 290 1.24 -26.17 8.05
N THR A 291 2.20 -26.82 7.43
CA THR A 291 3.30 -27.48 8.12
C THR A 291 4.42 -26.51 8.42
N VAL A 292 5.07 -26.69 9.58
CA VAL A 292 6.26 -25.95 9.98
C VAL A 292 7.44 -26.90 10.05
N GLN A 293 8.49 -26.56 9.31
CA GLN A 293 9.74 -27.29 9.21
C GLN A 293 10.86 -26.50 9.86
N TYR A 294 11.66 -27.14 10.72
CA TYR A 294 12.70 -26.48 11.49
C TYR A 294 14.08 -26.79 10.92
N PHE A 295 14.94 -25.78 10.85
CA PHE A 295 16.31 -25.95 10.39
C PHE A 295 17.25 -26.31 11.54
N SER A 296 18.26 -27.11 11.22
CA SER A 296 19.42 -27.33 12.09
C SER A 296 20.13 -26.00 12.43
N PHE A 297 21.04 -26.05 13.41
CA PHE A 297 21.78 -24.87 13.85
C PHE A 297 22.57 -24.21 12.70
N ASP A 298 23.16 -25.02 11.84
CA ASP A 298 23.92 -24.62 10.66
C ASP A 298 23.06 -24.50 9.39
N ARG A 299 21.73 -24.72 9.49
CA ARG A 299 20.78 -24.72 8.37
C ARG A 299 21.16 -25.65 7.21
N SER A 300 21.90 -26.72 7.48
CA SER A 300 22.27 -27.72 6.47
C SER A 300 21.19 -28.79 6.25
N MET A 301 20.27 -28.94 7.22
CA MET A 301 19.20 -29.93 7.16
C MET A 301 17.92 -29.43 7.84
N VAL A 302 16.80 -30.02 7.45
CA VAL A 302 15.50 -29.83 8.08
C VAL A 302 15.20 -31.02 9.00
N GLY A 303 14.69 -30.75 10.20
CA GLY A 303 14.29 -31.79 11.14
C GLY A 303 13.89 -31.27 12.51
N GLY A 304 13.39 -32.17 13.36
CA GLY A 304 12.92 -31.84 14.70
C GLY A 304 11.52 -31.23 14.73
N THR A 305 11.10 -30.80 15.93
CA THR A 305 9.74 -30.26 16.20
C THR A 305 9.77 -28.85 16.78
N ARG A 306 10.96 -28.28 16.92
CA ARG A 306 11.23 -27.00 17.58
C ARG A 306 12.43 -26.32 16.93
N THR A 307 12.52 -25.00 17.07
CA THR A 307 13.68 -24.23 16.61
C THR A 307 14.96 -24.72 17.26
N THR A 308 16.06 -24.69 16.50
CA THR A 308 17.41 -24.88 17.04
C THR A 308 18.02 -23.52 17.40
N GLY A 309 19.30 -23.47 17.74
CA GLY A 309 19.99 -22.19 17.98
C GLY A 309 20.07 -21.27 16.76
N SER A 310 19.69 -21.74 15.56
CA SER A 310 19.51 -20.87 14.40
C SER A 310 18.24 -20.00 14.49
N GLY A 311 17.24 -20.48 15.24
CA GLY A 311 15.91 -19.86 15.34
C GLY A 311 15.09 -19.94 14.04
N VAL A 312 15.60 -20.62 12.99
CA VAL A 312 15.02 -20.59 11.65
C VAL A 312 14.03 -21.73 11.44
N TRP A 313 12.93 -21.42 10.77
CA TRP A 313 11.94 -22.38 10.31
C TRP A 313 11.42 -21.98 8.92
N ALA A 314 10.74 -22.89 8.23
CA ALA A 314 10.06 -22.63 6.97
C ALA A 314 8.69 -23.31 6.92
N SER A 315 7.85 -22.82 6.01
CA SER A 315 6.62 -23.46 5.58
C SER A 315 6.49 -23.34 4.07
N THR A 316 6.18 -24.47 3.44
CA THR A 316 6.13 -24.63 1.97
C THR A 316 4.69 -24.80 1.46
N ASP A 317 3.71 -24.72 2.37
CA ASP A 317 2.29 -24.99 2.13
C ASP A 317 1.36 -23.96 2.80
N ALA A 318 1.91 -22.97 3.50
CA ALA A 318 1.15 -21.88 4.10
C ALA A 318 0.58 -20.94 3.04
N GLU A 319 -0.74 -20.88 2.97
CA GLU A 319 -1.46 -19.84 2.23
C GLU A 319 -1.15 -18.45 2.83
N PHE A 320 -1.07 -17.41 2.00
CA PHE A 320 -0.95 -16.04 2.50
C PHE A 320 -2.12 -15.67 3.43
N GLY A 321 -1.81 -14.96 4.51
CA GLY A 321 -2.75 -14.73 5.61
C GLY A 321 -2.63 -15.74 6.74
N THR A 322 -1.80 -16.78 6.60
CA THR A 322 -1.47 -17.69 7.69
C THR A 322 -0.81 -16.94 8.84
N THR A 323 -1.32 -17.14 10.05
CA THR A 323 -0.75 -16.57 11.26
C THR A 323 0.19 -17.58 11.92
N PHE A 324 1.45 -17.21 12.05
CA PHE A 324 2.46 -18.00 12.75
C PHE A 324 2.64 -17.47 14.16
N THR A 325 2.61 -18.36 15.15
CA THR A 325 2.71 -18.00 16.56
C THR A 325 3.82 -18.81 17.23
N ALA A 326 4.77 -18.12 17.86
CA ALA A 326 5.75 -18.73 18.75
C ALA A 326 5.28 -18.56 20.20
N THR A 327 5.24 -19.67 20.93
CA THR A 327 4.97 -19.67 22.38
C THR A 327 6.27 -19.99 23.11
N SER A 328 6.70 -19.13 24.03
CA SER A 328 7.81 -19.43 24.94
C SER A 328 7.33 -19.50 26.38
N GLY A 329 8.08 -20.20 27.22
CA GLY A 329 7.94 -20.10 28.68
C GLY A 329 8.57 -18.83 29.28
N VAL A 330 9.11 -17.92 28.45
CA VAL A 330 9.94 -16.77 28.87
C VAL A 330 9.24 -15.43 28.60
N GLY A 331 8.13 -15.42 27.84
CA GLY A 331 7.40 -14.21 27.50
C GLY A 331 6.03 -14.49 26.90
N LEU A 332 5.30 -13.42 26.57
CA LEU A 332 4.01 -13.52 25.90
C LEU A 332 4.17 -14.16 24.51
N PRO A 333 3.18 -14.94 24.04
CA PRO A 333 3.14 -15.42 22.67
C PRO A 333 3.29 -14.27 21.67
N VAL A 334 3.99 -14.54 20.57
CA VAL A 334 4.17 -13.56 19.49
C VAL A 334 3.64 -14.16 18.21
N SER A 335 2.80 -13.40 17.52
CA SER A 335 2.15 -13.80 16.28
C SER A 335 2.46 -12.81 15.17
N ARG A 336 2.67 -13.33 13.95
CA ARG A 336 2.85 -12.55 12.73
C ARG A 336 2.24 -13.27 11.55
N ILE A 337 1.84 -12.51 10.54
CA ILE A 337 1.25 -13.03 9.32
C ILE A 337 2.34 -13.38 8.31
N GLY A 338 2.09 -14.39 7.48
CA GLY A 338 2.96 -14.78 6.39
C GLY A 338 2.21 -15.65 5.38
N GLY A 339 2.95 -16.49 4.66
CA GLY A 339 2.43 -17.41 3.65
C GLY A 339 2.97 -17.14 2.25
N GLN A 340 2.58 -18.00 1.33
CA GLN A 340 3.05 -18.09 -0.05
C GLN A 340 2.53 -16.93 -0.92
N ILE A 341 3.48 -16.21 -1.53
CA ILE A 341 3.23 -15.20 -2.56
C ILE A 341 4.11 -15.56 -3.77
N ASP A 342 3.49 -15.57 -4.95
CA ASP A 342 4.10 -16.00 -6.20
C ASP A 342 5.48 -15.35 -6.48
N GLY A 343 6.51 -16.18 -6.63
CA GLY A 343 7.88 -15.77 -6.92
C GLY A 343 8.60 -15.01 -5.79
N ARG A 344 8.10 -15.08 -4.55
CA ARG A 344 8.61 -14.30 -3.41
C ARG A 344 8.87 -15.14 -2.16
N VAL A 345 9.84 -14.70 -1.36
CA VAL A 345 10.09 -15.23 -0.01
C VAL A 345 9.38 -14.36 1.01
N THR A 346 8.40 -14.90 1.73
CA THR A 346 7.77 -14.18 2.84
C THR A 346 8.54 -14.45 4.12
N ILE A 347 9.08 -13.40 4.74
CA ILE A 347 9.85 -13.44 5.99
C ILE A 347 8.95 -13.13 7.18
N VAL A 348 8.91 -14.04 8.16
CA VAL A 348 8.12 -13.91 9.38
C VAL A 348 9.04 -13.83 10.60
N VAL A 349 9.10 -12.66 11.25
CA VAL A 349 9.95 -12.45 12.44
C VAL A 349 9.12 -12.48 13.72
N LEU A 350 9.27 -13.55 14.50
CA LEU A 350 8.60 -13.76 15.78
C LEU A 350 9.54 -13.37 16.93
N GLN A 351 9.49 -12.10 17.36
CA GLN A 351 10.37 -11.58 18.40
C GLN A 351 9.66 -11.39 19.75
N PHE A 352 10.13 -12.08 20.79
CA PHE A 352 9.61 -11.93 22.15
C PHE A 352 9.91 -10.54 22.72
N GLY A 353 8.89 -9.90 23.28
CA GLY A 353 9.02 -8.63 24.01
C GLY A 353 9.35 -8.84 25.49
N ILE A 354 9.50 -7.74 26.22
CA ILE A 354 9.58 -7.78 27.68
C ILE A 354 8.20 -8.14 28.21
N GLY A 355 8.05 -9.28 28.88
CA GLY A 355 6.88 -9.52 29.70
C GLY A 355 6.88 -8.49 30.82
N THR A 356 5.96 -7.54 30.80
CA THR A 356 5.66 -6.75 32.00
C THR A 356 5.08 -7.73 32.99
N GLY A 357 5.91 -8.27 33.88
CA GLY A 357 5.48 -9.21 34.91
C GLY A 357 4.27 -8.62 35.63
N GLY A 358 3.14 -9.32 35.53
CA GLY A 358 1.93 -9.01 36.30
C GLY A 358 2.04 -9.49 37.73
#